data_AF-A0A2R6J576-F1
#
_entry.id   AF-A0A2R6J576-F1
#
_cell.length_a   1.000
_cell.length_b   1.000
_cell.length_c   1.000
_cell.angle_alpha   90.00
_cell.angle_beta   90.00
_cell.angle_gamma   90.00
#
_symmetry.space_group_name_H-M   'P 1'
#
loop_
_entity.id
_entity.type
_entity.pdbx_description
1 polymer ?
#
loop_
_entity_poly.entity_id
_entity_poly.type
_entity_poly.pdbx_seq_one_letter_code
_entity_poly.pdbx_strand_id
1 'polypeptide(L)'
;MSEQQELVRPPEPVRSNPILDADDWTAMRERARKDPGAFHGEIAKRELHWYHPDAGTWATVTDDEWRGFDGTCDPVALERPTTADPWETAFDDSDPPLYRWFVGGQTNACFNEVDRHVLAGHGEEVAFRFEGDRWDQSRNDGRGGPVVSEAITRRELLYEVVVRAQVLRNLGLETGDRVALNMPNVMEQIYYTEACKRLGVVYTPVFGGFSDKTLSDRIAELDAEVLITADGGYRNAEVVPYKERYGDPALDDYLPVETITDVVADALGSLGVPDDRAARVESAVEETLAGEITADRADAMRGV
;
A
#
# COMPACT_ATOMS: atom_id res chain seq x y z
N MET A 1 -20.35 -5.90 39.03
CA MET A 1 -18.88 -6.07 39.21
C MET A 1 -18.35 -6.84 38.02
N SER A 2 -17.78 -6.10 37.06
CA SER A 2 -16.75 -6.50 36.09
C SER A 2 -16.89 -7.83 35.34
N GLU A 3 -17.63 -7.83 34.23
CA GLU A 3 -17.26 -8.64 33.06
C GLU A 3 -16.40 -7.78 32.13
N GLN A 4 -15.36 -8.39 31.55
CA GLN A 4 -14.39 -7.84 30.59
C GLN A 4 -13.15 -7.12 31.16
N GLN A 5 -12.38 -7.84 31.96
CA GLN A 5 -10.93 -7.85 31.79
C GLN A 5 -10.50 -9.30 31.59
N GLU A 6 -10.78 -9.85 30.40
CA GLU A 6 -9.96 -10.97 29.94
C GLU A 6 -8.56 -10.41 29.76
N LEU A 7 -7.73 -10.58 30.80
CA LEU A 7 -6.30 -10.39 30.73
C LEU A 7 -5.82 -11.18 29.53
N VAL A 8 -5.36 -10.47 28.49
CA VAL A 8 -4.67 -11.02 27.34
C VAL A 8 -3.64 -11.99 27.91
N ARG A 9 -3.88 -13.30 27.72
CA ARG A 9 -2.84 -14.28 28.03
C ARG A 9 -1.64 -13.84 27.20
N PRO A 10 -0.44 -13.70 27.80
CA PRO A 10 0.74 -13.49 26.98
C PRO A 10 0.74 -14.59 25.91
N PRO A 11 0.94 -14.24 24.63
CA PRO A 11 0.97 -15.25 23.58
C PRO A 11 1.95 -16.35 24.01
N GLU A 12 1.64 -17.60 23.63
CA GLU A 12 2.64 -18.67 23.66
C GLU A 12 3.98 -18.11 23.15
N PRO A 13 5.12 -18.46 23.77
CA PRO A 13 6.40 -17.81 23.48
C PRO A 13 6.57 -17.65 21.97
N VAL A 14 6.42 -16.40 21.53
CA VAL A 14 6.49 -16.01 20.13
C VAL A 14 7.85 -16.51 19.65
N ARG A 15 7.84 -17.40 18.67
CA ARG A 15 9.00 -17.99 17.94
C ARG A 15 10.36 -17.62 18.55
N SER A 16 11.10 -18.62 19.03
CA SER A 16 12.49 -18.46 19.47
C SER A 16 13.28 -17.65 18.45
N ASN A 17 13.81 -16.49 18.85
CA ASN A 17 14.76 -15.75 18.03
C ASN A 17 15.94 -16.68 17.72
N PRO A 18 16.20 -17.03 16.44
CA PRO A 18 17.28 -17.94 16.10
C PRO A 18 18.66 -17.32 16.29
N ILE A 19 18.73 -16.01 16.55
CA ILE A 19 19.97 -15.28 16.84
C ILE A 19 20.04 -15.02 18.35
N LEU A 20 20.73 -15.89 19.09
CA LEU A 20 20.87 -15.77 20.54
C LEU A 20 22.14 -15.00 20.92
N ASP A 21 23.18 -15.08 20.09
CA ASP A 21 24.47 -14.42 20.31
C ASP A 21 25.14 -13.91 19.02
N ALA A 22 26.37 -13.43 19.16
CA ALA A 22 27.15 -12.88 18.07
C ALA A 22 27.63 -13.95 17.07
N ASP A 23 27.79 -15.20 17.51
CA ASP A 23 28.23 -16.30 16.66
C ASP A 23 27.06 -16.74 15.76
N ASP A 24 25.84 -16.83 16.30
CA ASP A 24 24.61 -17.07 15.53
C ASP A 24 24.41 -15.99 14.46
N TRP A 25 24.58 -14.72 14.83
CA TRP A 25 24.46 -13.60 13.90
C TRP A 25 25.50 -13.70 12.78
N THR A 26 26.76 -14.03 13.14
CA THR A 26 27.85 -14.15 12.17
C THR A 26 27.59 -15.29 11.20
N ALA A 27 27.17 -16.45 11.70
CA ALA A 27 26.82 -17.61 10.89
C ALA A 27 25.65 -17.31 9.94
N MET A 28 24.59 -16.65 10.42
CA MET A 28 23.44 -16.26 9.61
C MET A 28 23.84 -15.28 8.50
N ARG A 29 24.67 -14.29 8.83
CA ARG A 29 25.19 -13.31 7.86
C ARG A 29 26.09 -13.95 6.81
N GLU A 30 26.92 -14.91 7.18
CA GLU A 30 27.78 -15.64 6.24
C GLU A 30 26.94 -16.48 5.27
N ARG A 31 25.88 -17.16 5.75
CA ARG A 31 24.93 -17.88 4.90
C ARG A 31 24.26 -16.94 3.88
N ALA A 32 23.71 -15.82 4.35
CA ALA A 32 23.05 -14.83 3.50
C ALA A 32 23.97 -14.27 2.41
N ARG A 33 25.25 -14.06 2.73
CA ARG A 33 26.25 -13.57 1.76
C ARG A 33 26.71 -14.62 0.76
N LYS A 34 26.81 -15.87 1.20
CA LYS A 34 27.31 -16.97 0.38
C LYS A 34 26.32 -17.34 -0.72
N ASP A 35 25.03 -17.42 -0.37
CA ASP A 35 23.96 -17.75 -1.29
C ASP A 35 22.67 -17.03 -0.85
N PRO A 36 22.49 -15.76 -1.28
CA PRO A 36 21.31 -14.99 -0.91
C PRO A 36 20.01 -15.63 -1.40
N GLY A 37 20.02 -16.26 -2.58
CA GLY A 37 18.84 -16.93 -3.14
C GLY A 37 18.36 -18.08 -2.26
N ALA A 38 19.27 -18.99 -1.89
CA ALA A 38 18.93 -20.10 -1.00
C ALA A 38 18.51 -19.60 0.39
N PHE A 39 19.28 -18.67 0.97
CA PHE A 39 19.03 -18.16 2.32
C PHE A 39 17.67 -17.45 2.44
N HIS A 40 17.38 -16.51 1.55
CA HIS A 40 16.11 -15.78 1.58
C HIS A 40 14.95 -16.63 1.05
N GLY A 41 15.21 -17.58 0.14
CA GLY A 41 14.22 -18.53 -0.34
C GLY A 41 13.70 -19.47 0.75
N GLU A 42 14.56 -19.97 1.64
CA GLU A 42 14.13 -20.77 2.81
C GLU A 42 13.14 -20.01 3.70
N ILE A 43 13.38 -18.72 3.93
CA ILE A 43 12.52 -17.84 4.73
C ILE A 43 11.21 -17.57 3.98
N ALA A 44 11.31 -17.17 2.71
CA ALA A 44 10.17 -16.79 1.89
C ALA A 44 9.16 -17.94 1.70
N LYS A 45 9.62 -19.19 1.63
CA LYS A 45 8.75 -20.38 1.59
C LYS A 45 7.93 -20.61 2.85
N ARG A 46 8.37 -20.09 4.01
CA ARG A 46 7.71 -20.30 5.32
C ARG A 46 6.85 -19.11 5.72
N GLU A 47 7.28 -17.90 5.37
CA GLU A 47 6.62 -16.67 5.79
C GLU A 47 5.46 -16.26 4.88
N LEU A 48 5.46 -16.69 3.61
CA LEU A 48 4.48 -16.30 2.61
C LEU A 48 3.76 -17.53 2.02
N HIS A 49 2.46 -17.37 1.80
CA HIS A 49 1.71 -18.26 0.92
C HIS A 49 1.97 -17.84 -0.52
N TRP A 50 2.39 -18.81 -1.31
CA TRP A 50 2.59 -18.71 -2.74
C TRP A 50 1.41 -19.37 -3.44
N TYR A 51 1.00 -18.79 -4.56
CA TYR A 51 0.00 -19.41 -5.42
C TYR A 51 0.68 -20.41 -6.34
N HIS A 52 0.17 -21.64 -6.35
CA HIS A 52 0.60 -22.74 -7.20
C HIS A 52 -0.44 -22.93 -8.32
N PRO A 53 -0.20 -22.38 -9.53
CA PRO A 53 -1.22 -22.33 -10.59
C PRO A 53 -1.60 -23.71 -11.13
N ASP A 54 -0.65 -24.65 -11.12
CA ASP A 54 -0.84 -26.05 -11.52
C ASP A 54 -1.80 -26.81 -10.60
N ALA A 55 -1.88 -26.40 -9.32
CA ALA A 55 -2.76 -26.97 -8.31
C ALA A 55 -3.94 -26.07 -7.92
N GLY A 56 -4.00 -24.83 -8.42
CA GLY A 56 -5.00 -23.84 -8.01
C GLY A 56 -5.03 -23.56 -6.51
N THR A 57 -3.87 -23.64 -5.84
CA THR A 57 -3.75 -23.68 -4.38
C THR A 57 -2.80 -22.61 -3.86
N TRP A 58 -3.16 -21.97 -2.75
CA TRP A 58 -2.25 -21.13 -1.96
C TRP A 58 -1.55 -21.98 -0.93
N ALA A 59 -0.21 -22.02 -0.90
CA ALA A 59 0.52 -22.85 0.06
C ALA A 59 1.79 -22.18 0.61
N THR A 60 2.14 -22.55 1.83
CA THR A 60 3.41 -22.21 2.51
C THR A 60 4.01 -23.49 3.09
N VAL A 61 5.30 -23.48 3.39
CA VAL A 61 5.99 -24.59 4.06
C VAL A 61 5.76 -24.50 5.58
N THR A 62 5.04 -25.46 6.14
CA THR A 62 4.80 -25.63 7.58
C THR A 62 5.07 -27.09 7.95
N ASP A 63 5.80 -27.34 9.04
CA ASP A 63 6.14 -28.70 9.52
C ASP A 63 6.72 -29.62 8.42
N ASP A 64 7.63 -29.06 7.61
CA ASP A 64 8.29 -29.74 6.48
C ASP A 64 7.33 -30.25 5.37
N GLU A 65 6.13 -29.67 5.28
CA GLU A 65 5.15 -29.94 4.23
C GLU A 65 4.62 -28.63 3.61
N TRP A 66 4.25 -28.67 2.33
CA TRP A 66 3.48 -27.59 1.73
C TRP A 66 2.02 -27.70 2.16
N ARG A 67 1.52 -26.71 2.89
CA ARG A 67 0.14 -26.65 3.39
C ARG A 67 -0.47 -25.30 3.09
N GLY A 68 -1.78 -25.29 2.85
CA GLY A 68 -2.53 -24.06 2.70
C GLY A 68 -3.96 -24.32 2.28
N PHE A 69 -4.48 -23.58 1.31
CA PHE A 69 -5.90 -23.52 0.98
C PHE A 69 -6.13 -23.58 -0.53
N ASP A 70 -7.13 -24.36 -0.95
CA ASP A 70 -7.53 -24.44 -2.35
C ASP A 70 -8.49 -23.30 -2.76
N GLY A 71 -8.93 -23.33 -4.02
CA GLY A 71 -9.89 -22.34 -4.55
C GLY A 71 -11.29 -22.39 -3.93
N THR A 72 -11.63 -23.43 -3.15
CA THR A 72 -12.87 -23.50 -2.36
C THR A 72 -12.66 -23.11 -0.90
N CYS A 73 -11.46 -22.62 -0.56
CA CYS A 73 -11.03 -22.22 0.77
C CYS A 73 -10.84 -23.39 1.75
N ASP A 74 -10.75 -24.63 1.25
CA ASP A 74 -10.56 -25.81 2.09
C ASP A 74 -9.05 -26.05 2.35
N PRO A 75 -8.66 -26.49 3.57
CA PRO A 75 -7.28 -26.83 3.86
C PRO A 75 -6.77 -28.00 3.00
N VAL A 76 -5.58 -27.85 2.43
CA VAL A 76 -4.94 -28.83 1.55
C VAL A 76 -3.45 -28.94 1.86
N ALA A 77 -2.93 -30.16 1.75
CA ALA A 77 -1.49 -30.43 1.69
C ALA A 77 -1.09 -30.70 0.24
N LEU A 78 -0.11 -29.96 -0.27
CA LEU A 78 0.38 -30.11 -1.63
C LEU A 78 1.47 -31.19 -1.67
N GLU A 79 1.28 -32.21 -2.50
CA GLU A 79 2.28 -33.27 -2.72
C GLU A 79 3.47 -32.73 -3.52
N ARG A 80 4.37 -32.01 -2.84
CA ARG A 80 5.57 -31.40 -3.42
C ARG A 80 6.72 -31.43 -2.42
N PRO A 81 7.97 -31.68 -2.85
CA PRO A 81 9.10 -31.58 -1.93
C PRO A 81 9.32 -30.11 -1.49
N THR A 82 9.68 -29.89 -0.23
CA THR A 82 10.00 -28.55 0.31
C THR A 82 11.28 -27.94 -0.27
N THR A 83 12.09 -28.76 -0.93
CA THR A 83 13.24 -28.31 -1.74
C THR A 83 12.82 -27.69 -3.07
N ALA A 84 11.61 -27.96 -3.56
CA ALA A 84 11.11 -27.30 -4.76
C ALA A 84 10.67 -25.88 -4.43
N ASP A 85 11.10 -24.93 -5.26
CA ASP A 85 10.74 -23.53 -5.10
C ASP A 85 9.42 -23.21 -5.83
N PRO A 86 8.60 -22.28 -5.31
CA PRO A 86 7.39 -21.80 -5.98
C PRO A 86 7.70 -20.70 -7.02
N TRP A 87 8.97 -20.37 -7.24
CA TRP A 87 9.49 -19.43 -8.23
C TRP A 87 10.49 -20.13 -9.16
N GLU A 88 10.84 -19.49 -10.26
CA GLU A 88 11.85 -19.95 -11.22
C GLU A 88 13.27 -19.59 -10.75
N THR A 89 13.46 -18.35 -10.27
CA THR A 89 14.75 -17.85 -9.80
C THR A 89 14.59 -17.12 -8.47
N ALA A 90 15.27 -17.60 -7.42
CA ALA A 90 15.19 -17.02 -6.09
C ALA A 90 15.77 -15.59 -6.04
N PHE A 91 16.94 -15.39 -6.65
CA PHE A 91 17.62 -14.11 -6.74
C PHE A 91 18.29 -13.97 -8.11
N ASP A 92 17.90 -12.96 -8.88
CA ASP A 92 18.48 -12.60 -10.17
C ASP A 92 19.25 -11.28 -10.01
N ASP A 93 20.58 -11.39 -10.09
CA ASP A 93 21.55 -10.31 -10.05
C ASP A 93 22.29 -10.10 -11.38
N SER A 94 21.72 -10.60 -12.48
CA SER A 94 22.35 -10.55 -13.80
C SER A 94 22.42 -9.15 -14.42
N ASP A 95 21.63 -8.19 -13.92
CA ASP A 95 21.51 -6.83 -14.45
C ASP A 95 21.57 -5.72 -13.37
N PRO A 96 22.69 -5.51 -12.67
CA PRO A 96 22.80 -4.45 -11.66
C PRO A 96 22.61 -3.05 -12.29
N PRO A 97 21.89 -2.11 -11.62
CA PRO A 97 21.36 -2.18 -10.26
C PRO A 97 19.93 -2.77 -10.14
N LEU A 98 19.41 -3.41 -11.18
CA LEU A 98 18.07 -4.01 -11.21
C LEU A 98 18.10 -5.45 -10.69
N TYR A 99 17.90 -5.61 -9.38
CA TYR A 99 17.81 -6.91 -8.74
C TYR A 99 16.36 -7.40 -8.71
N ARG A 100 16.15 -8.69 -9.03
CA ARG A 100 14.82 -9.32 -8.94
C ARG A 100 14.85 -10.48 -7.95
N TRP A 101 13.77 -10.62 -7.19
CA TRP A 101 13.60 -11.68 -6.19
C TRP A 101 12.40 -12.53 -6.55
N PHE A 102 12.55 -13.84 -6.42
CA PHE A 102 11.49 -14.82 -6.59
C PHE A 102 10.78 -14.72 -7.96
N VAL A 103 11.57 -14.57 -9.02
CA VAL A 103 11.10 -14.40 -10.40
C VAL A 103 10.22 -15.58 -10.79
N GLY A 104 9.04 -15.30 -11.36
CA GLY A 104 8.04 -16.30 -11.74
C GLY A 104 7.15 -16.78 -10.60
N GLY A 105 7.50 -16.47 -9.34
CA GLY A 105 6.66 -16.78 -8.18
C GLY A 105 5.42 -15.88 -8.14
N GLN A 106 4.27 -16.48 -7.83
CA GLN A 106 3.01 -15.76 -7.68
C GLN A 106 2.59 -15.69 -6.22
N THR A 107 2.23 -14.50 -5.75
CA THR A 107 1.68 -14.29 -4.41
C THR A 107 0.73 -13.08 -4.41
N ASN A 108 0.04 -12.84 -3.30
CA ASN A 108 -0.77 -11.64 -3.09
C ASN A 108 -0.59 -11.15 -1.64
N ALA A 109 -0.34 -9.84 -1.49
CA ALA A 109 -0.10 -9.25 -0.18
C ALA A 109 -1.35 -9.31 0.70
N CYS A 110 -2.53 -8.90 0.20
CA CYS A 110 -3.80 -8.99 0.92
C CYS A 110 -4.11 -10.44 1.34
N PHE A 111 -3.84 -11.44 0.49
CA PHE A 111 -4.03 -12.84 0.90
C PHE A 111 -3.18 -13.20 2.14
N ASN A 112 -1.92 -12.75 2.16
CA ASN A 112 -1.01 -12.99 3.27
C ASN A 112 -1.28 -12.13 4.50
N GLU A 113 -1.81 -10.93 4.33
CA GLU A 113 -2.06 -9.99 5.43
C GLU A 113 -3.46 -10.19 6.05
N VAL A 114 -4.41 -10.70 5.27
CA VAL A 114 -5.83 -10.81 5.64
C VAL A 114 -6.35 -12.24 5.50
N ASP A 115 -6.51 -12.75 4.26
CA ASP A 115 -7.28 -13.96 3.96
C ASP A 115 -6.75 -15.20 4.70
N ARG A 116 -5.44 -15.49 4.61
CA ARG A 116 -4.84 -16.70 5.18
C ARG A 116 -5.11 -16.87 6.67
N HIS A 117 -5.20 -15.75 7.40
CA HIS A 117 -5.39 -15.78 8.84
C HIS A 117 -6.84 -16.12 9.20
N VAL A 118 -7.80 -15.59 8.43
CA VAL A 118 -9.21 -15.97 8.56
C VAL A 118 -9.40 -17.43 8.20
N LEU A 119 -8.79 -17.89 7.11
CA LEU A 119 -8.84 -19.28 6.64
C LEU A 119 -8.23 -20.28 7.63
N ALA A 120 -7.16 -19.89 8.32
CA ALA A 120 -6.55 -20.67 9.40
C ALA A 120 -7.39 -20.72 10.70
N GLY A 121 -8.62 -20.20 10.70
CA GLY A 121 -9.53 -20.25 11.84
C GLY A 121 -9.41 -19.09 12.81
N HIS A 122 -8.54 -18.10 12.54
CA HIS A 122 -8.34 -16.94 13.41
C HIS A 122 -9.29 -15.77 13.10
N GLY A 123 -10.43 -16.02 12.46
CA GLY A 123 -11.35 -14.96 12.03
C GLY A 123 -11.84 -14.02 13.16
N GLU A 124 -12.03 -14.53 14.37
CA GLU A 124 -12.46 -13.75 15.55
C GLU A 124 -11.31 -13.02 16.26
N GLU A 125 -10.05 -13.28 15.86
CA GLU A 125 -8.90 -12.62 16.46
C GLU A 125 -8.91 -11.14 16.07
N VAL A 126 -8.60 -10.27 17.04
CA VAL A 126 -8.47 -8.82 16.79
C VAL A 126 -7.24 -8.57 15.92
N ALA A 127 -7.45 -8.10 14.70
CA ALA A 127 -6.41 -7.69 13.77
C ALA A 127 -5.89 -6.29 14.09
N PHE A 128 -6.81 -5.36 14.37
CA PHE A 128 -6.49 -3.96 14.66
C PHE A 128 -7.22 -3.48 15.91
N ARG A 129 -6.53 -2.64 16.68
CA ARG A 129 -7.14 -1.80 17.71
C ARG A 129 -7.00 -0.37 17.26
N PHE A 130 -8.11 0.22 16.84
CA PHE A 130 -8.16 1.62 16.48
C PHE A 130 -8.41 2.47 17.70
N GLU A 131 -7.69 3.58 17.77
CA GLU A 131 -7.85 4.60 18.80
C GLU A 131 -7.90 5.96 18.12
N GLY A 132 -9.04 6.64 18.26
CA GLY A 132 -9.20 8.00 17.77
C GLY A 132 -8.50 9.01 18.68
N ASP A 133 -8.06 10.12 18.09
CA ASP A 133 -7.22 11.14 18.73
C ASP A 133 -7.85 11.82 19.97
N ARG A 134 -9.16 12.05 19.97
CA ARG A 134 -9.83 12.76 21.07
C ARG A 134 -9.78 11.96 22.38
N TRP A 135 -9.48 12.64 23.47
CA TRP A 135 -9.27 12.04 24.80
C TRP A 135 -10.26 12.52 25.84
N ASP A 136 -10.79 11.61 26.66
CA ASP A 136 -11.66 11.89 27.80
C ASP A 136 -10.92 11.54 29.10
N GLN A 137 -10.54 12.56 29.87
CA GLN A 137 -9.80 12.42 31.13
C GLN A 137 -10.61 11.70 32.22
N SER A 138 -11.94 11.64 32.11
CA SER A 138 -12.80 11.02 33.12
C SER A 138 -12.88 9.50 32.98
N ARG A 139 -12.49 8.94 31.83
CA ARG A 139 -12.51 7.47 31.59
C ARG A 139 -11.49 6.74 32.47
N ASN A 140 -11.68 5.43 32.59
CA ASN A 140 -10.78 4.51 33.31
C ASN A 140 -10.50 4.92 34.76
N ASP A 141 -11.55 5.28 35.50
CA ASP A 141 -11.49 5.78 36.88
C ASP A 141 -10.63 7.05 37.01
N GLY A 142 -10.74 7.97 36.04
CA GLY A 142 -9.98 9.22 36.01
C GLY A 142 -8.53 9.10 35.52
N ARG A 143 -8.15 7.96 34.91
CA ARG A 143 -6.84 7.76 34.27
C ARG A 143 -6.80 8.21 32.82
N GLY A 144 -7.95 8.56 32.27
CA GLY A 144 -8.12 8.95 30.89
C GLY A 144 -8.27 7.75 29.94
N GLY A 145 -8.88 8.02 28.80
CA GLY A 145 -8.97 7.07 27.70
C GLY A 145 -9.43 7.76 26.42
N PRO A 146 -9.28 7.10 25.27
CA PRO A 146 -9.76 7.64 24.01
C PRO A 146 -11.28 7.74 24.01
N VAL A 147 -11.82 8.75 23.34
CA VAL A 147 -13.27 8.92 23.16
C VAL A 147 -13.79 7.83 22.21
N VAL A 148 -13.05 7.57 21.14
CA VAL A 148 -13.35 6.55 20.11
C VAL A 148 -12.27 5.48 20.18
N SER A 149 -12.69 4.22 20.36
CA SER A 149 -11.81 3.08 20.22
C SER A 149 -12.60 1.89 19.71
N GLU A 150 -12.00 1.13 18.80
CA GLU A 150 -12.64 0.01 18.14
C GLU A 150 -11.65 -1.16 18.06
N ALA A 151 -12.16 -2.37 18.21
CA ALA A 151 -11.41 -3.58 17.95
C ALA A 151 -12.00 -4.21 16.68
N ILE A 152 -11.15 -4.40 15.67
CA ILE A 152 -11.53 -4.92 14.37
C ILE A 152 -10.99 -6.34 14.27
N THR A 153 -11.88 -7.31 14.15
CA THR A 153 -11.52 -8.72 13.95
C THR A 153 -10.97 -8.96 12.54
N ARG A 154 -10.21 -10.04 12.36
CA ARG A 154 -9.71 -10.44 11.04
C ARG A 154 -10.84 -10.68 10.03
N ARG A 155 -12.00 -11.20 10.49
CA ARG A 155 -13.18 -11.39 9.63
C ARG A 155 -13.80 -10.06 9.21
N GLU A 156 -13.96 -9.11 10.13
CA GLU A 156 -14.47 -7.78 9.80
C GLU A 156 -13.53 -7.05 8.83
N LEU A 157 -12.22 -7.14 9.06
CA LEU A 157 -11.22 -6.62 8.12
C LEU A 157 -11.40 -7.21 6.72
N LEU A 158 -11.49 -8.54 6.59
CA LEU A 158 -11.72 -9.20 5.31
C LEU A 158 -12.99 -8.71 4.62
N TYR A 159 -14.09 -8.59 5.37
CA TYR A 159 -15.37 -8.10 4.83
C TYR A 159 -15.23 -6.67 4.29
N GLU A 160 -14.69 -5.75 5.08
CA GLU A 160 -14.52 -4.35 4.68
C GLU A 160 -13.61 -4.22 3.46
N VAL A 161 -12.51 -4.99 3.41
CA VAL A 161 -11.59 -5.05 2.27
C VAL A 161 -12.27 -5.54 0.99
N VAL A 162 -13.08 -6.61 1.07
CA VAL A 162 -13.83 -7.11 -0.08
C VAL A 162 -14.83 -6.06 -0.60
N VAL A 163 -15.50 -5.35 0.30
CA VAL A 163 -16.39 -4.24 -0.07
C VAL A 163 -15.62 -3.13 -0.80
N ARG A 164 -14.47 -2.69 -0.28
CA ARG A 164 -13.67 -1.62 -0.91
C ARG A 164 -13.09 -2.09 -2.25
N ALA A 165 -12.67 -3.34 -2.36
CA ALA A 165 -12.23 -3.90 -3.63
C ALA A 165 -13.36 -3.87 -4.68
N GLN A 166 -14.61 -4.10 -4.28
CA GLN A 166 -15.74 -3.96 -5.20
C GLN A 166 -16.01 -2.50 -5.60
N VAL A 167 -15.84 -1.54 -4.67
CA VAL A 167 -15.92 -0.11 -4.98
C VAL A 167 -14.89 0.27 -6.03
N LEU A 168 -13.62 -0.12 -5.85
CA LEU A 168 -12.53 0.19 -6.79
C LEU A 168 -12.80 -0.41 -8.19
N ARG A 169 -13.26 -1.67 -8.25
CA ARG A 169 -13.68 -2.27 -9.54
C ARG A 169 -14.84 -1.53 -10.20
N ASN A 170 -15.82 -1.07 -9.43
CA ASN A 170 -16.95 -0.32 -9.97
C ASN A 170 -16.54 1.07 -10.50
N LEU A 171 -15.43 1.63 -10.02
CA LEU A 171 -14.81 2.83 -10.57
C LEU A 171 -13.99 2.55 -11.85
N GLY A 172 -13.84 1.28 -12.24
CA GLY A 172 -13.15 0.86 -13.46
C GLY A 172 -11.69 0.43 -13.26
N LEU A 173 -11.21 0.36 -12.01
CA LEU A 173 -9.80 0.04 -11.74
C LEU A 173 -9.48 -1.45 -11.96
N GLU A 174 -8.38 -1.69 -12.66
CA GLU A 174 -7.81 -2.98 -13.01
C GLU A 174 -6.39 -3.16 -12.44
N THR A 175 -5.81 -4.34 -12.63
CA THR A 175 -4.43 -4.63 -12.20
C THR A 175 -3.44 -3.74 -12.95
N GLY A 176 -2.60 -3.03 -12.20
CA GLY A 176 -1.62 -2.08 -12.76
C GLY A 176 -2.06 -0.62 -12.71
N ASP A 177 -3.34 -0.34 -12.49
CA ASP A 177 -3.83 1.03 -12.31
C ASP A 177 -3.33 1.64 -11.00
N ARG A 178 -3.35 2.96 -10.92
CA ARG A 178 -2.73 3.70 -9.82
C ARG A 178 -3.73 4.57 -9.07
N VAL A 179 -3.63 4.57 -7.74
CA VAL A 179 -4.51 5.32 -6.85
C VAL A 179 -3.68 6.11 -5.83
N ALA A 180 -4.05 7.37 -5.61
CA ALA A 180 -3.50 8.18 -4.52
C ALA A 180 -4.41 8.12 -3.29
N LEU A 181 -3.81 8.03 -2.10
CA LEU A 181 -4.53 8.09 -0.83
C LEU A 181 -4.08 9.34 -0.06
N ASN A 182 -5.01 10.23 0.26
CA ASN A 182 -4.79 11.34 1.18
C ASN A 182 -5.82 11.28 2.30
N MET A 183 -5.56 10.44 3.30
CA MET A 183 -6.48 10.18 4.42
C MET A 183 -5.78 10.34 5.77
N PRO A 184 -6.54 10.65 6.84
CA PRO A 184 -6.05 10.52 8.21
C PRO A 184 -5.76 9.05 8.55
N ASN A 185 -5.04 8.81 9.65
CA ASN A 185 -4.77 7.47 10.14
C ASN A 185 -6.03 6.86 10.78
N VAL A 186 -6.89 6.29 9.94
CA VAL A 186 -8.17 5.65 10.30
C VAL A 186 -8.28 4.29 9.62
N MET A 187 -9.20 3.45 10.08
CA MET A 187 -9.33 2.08 9.58
C MET A 187 -9.71 2.02 8.10
N GLU A 188 -10.48 2.98 7.61
CA GLU A 188 -10.87 3.07 6.20
C GLU A 188 -9.66 3.19 5.27
N GLN A 189 -8.57 3.83 5.71
CA GLN A 189 -7.32 3.88 4.95
C GLN A 189 -6.73 2.48 4.78
N ILE A 190 -6.76 1.67 5.84
CA ILE A 190 -6.29 0.28 5.79
C ILE A 190 -7.20 -0.54 4.86
N TYR A 191 -8.52 -0.37 4.94
CA TYR A 191 -9.45 -1.12 4.10
C TYR A 191 -9.22 -0.85 2.59
N TYR A 192 -9.01 0.41 2.20
CA TYR A 192 -8.68 0.74 0.81
C TYR A 192 -7.27 0.29 0.40
N THR A 193 -6.29 0.38 1.31
CA THR A 193 -4.92 -0.08 1.03
C THR A 193 -4.89 -1.58 0.76
N GLU A 194 -5.53 -2.38 1.62
CA GLU A 194 -5.64 -3.83 1.44
C GLU A 194 -6.49 -4.20 0.22
N ALA A 195 -7.51 -3.40 -0.11
CA ALA A 195 -8.28 -3.58 -1.34
C ALA A 195 -7.43 -3.35 -2.60
N CYS A 196 -6.57 -2.33 -2.63
CA CYS A 196 -5.63 -2.10 -3.72
C CYS A 196 -4.68 -3.31 -3.89
N LYS A 197 -4.09 -3.78 -2.78
CA LYS A 197 -3.25 -4.99 -2.76
C LYS A 197 -3.98 -6.23 -3.26
N ARG A 198 -5.26 -6.38 -2.93
CA ARG A 198 -6.10 -7.50 -3.40
C ARG A 198 -6.28 -7.49 -4.91
N LEU A 199 -6.45 -6.32 -5.51
CA LEU A 199 -6.70 -6.15 -6.95
C LEU A 199 -5.42 -6.04 -7.79
N GLY A 200 -4.26 -5.86 -7.16
CA GLY A 200 -3.04 -5.50 -7.88
C GLY A 200 -3.07 -4.06 -8.42
N VAL A 201 -3.87 -3.19 -7.79
CA VAL A 201 -3.84 -1.74 -8.00
C VAL A 201 -2.68 -1.18 -7.18
N VAL A 202 -1.83 -0.37 -7.81
CA VAL A 202 -0.69 0.27 -7.15
C VAL A 202 -1.17 1.52 -6.43
N TYR A 203 -0.75 1.72 -5.19
CA TYR A 203 -1.21 2.85 -4.38
C TYR A 203 -0.06 3.70 -3.85
N THR A 204 -0.30 5.01 -3.72
CA THR A 204 0.63 5.94 -3.05
C THR A 204 -0.06 6.64 -1.86
N PRO A 205 0.35 6.33 -0.62
CA PRO A 205 -0.14 7.05 0.54
C PRO A 205 0.59 8.38 0.70
N VAL A 206 -0.14 9.48 0.52
CA VAL A 206 0.37 10.85 0.66
C VAL A 206 -0.07 11.43 1.99
N PHE A 207 0.89 11.66 2.88
CA PHE A 207 0.64 12.15 4.23
C PHE A 207 -0.04 13.53 4.24
N GLY A 208 -1.14 13.67 4.99
CA GLY A 208 -1.92 14.91 5.13
C GLY A 208 -1.26 16.04 5.91
N GLY A 209 0.06 16.06 6.01
CA GLY A 209 0.84 17.21 6.49
C GLY A 209 1.59 17.96 5.39
N PHE A 210 1.63 17.41 4.17
CA PHE A 210 2.22 18.08 3.01
C PHE A 210 1.25 19.11 2.40
N SER A 211 1.76 19.94 1.49
CA SER A 211 0.92 20.86 0.73
C SER A 211 0.06 20.12 -0.29
N ASP A 212 -1.03 20.76 -0.68
CA ASP A 212 -1.81 20.51 -1.89
C ASP A 212 -0.93 20.37 -3.14
N LYS A 213 0.04 21.26 -3.36
CA LYS A 213 1.02 21.13 -4.46
C LYS A 213 1.78 19.81 -4.41
N THR A 214 2.24 19.40 -3.23
CA THR A 214 2.94 18.11 -3.08
C THR A 214 2.00 16.94 -3.40
N LEU A 215 0.73 17.01 -2.96
CA LEU A 215 -0.26 16.00 -3.30
C LEU A 215 -0.49 15.92 -4.81
N SER A 216 -0.61 17.08 -5.48
CA SER A 216 -0.73 17.18 -6.93
C SER A 216 0.47 16.55 -7.65
N ASP A 217 1.69 16.88 -7.23
CA ASP A 217 2.92 16.29 -7.79
C ASP A 217 2.93 14.76 -7.68
N ARG A 218 2.50 14.20 -6.53
CA ARG A 218 2.44 12.73 -6.36
C ARG A 218 1.34 12.07 -7.18
N ILE A 219 0.22 12.74 -7.38
CA ILE A 219 -0.87 12.25 -8.24
C ILE A 219 -0.39 12.21 -9.69
N ALA A 220 0.22 13.28 -10.18
CA ALA A 220 0.70 13.39 -11.55
C ALA A 220 1.88 12.45 -11.85
N GLU A 221 2.88 12.37 -10.97
CA GLU A 221 4.06 11.50 -11.19
C GLU A 221 3.70 10.02 -11.22
N LEU A 222 2.71 9.60 -10.41
CA LEU A 222 2.20 8.23 -10.42
C LEU A 222 1.19 7.99 -11.56
N ASP A 223 0.71 9.07 -12.18
CA ASP A 223 -0.43 9.09 -13.10
C ASP A 223 -1.62 8.35 -12.47
N ALA A 224 -2.01 8.79 -11.26
CA ALA A 224 -3.07 8.17 -10.48
C ALA A 224 -4.47 8.61 -10.96
N GLU A 225 -5.32 7.64 -11.29
CA GLU A 225 -6.65 7.89 -11.87
C GLU A 225 -7.70 8.30 -10.81
N VAL A 226 -7.49 7.87 -9.56
CA VAL A 226 -8.42 8.09 -8.46
C VAL A 226 -7.66 8.60 -7.23
N LEU A 227 -8.21 9.65 -6.60
CA LEU A 227 -7.83 10.10 -5.26
C LEU A 227 -8.85 9.60 -4.23
N ILE A 228 -8.38 8.88 -3.22
CA ILE A 228 -9.18 8.47 -2.06
C ILE A 228 -8.81 9.38 -0.89
N THR A 229 -9.78 10.15 -0.39
CA THR A 229 -9.59 11.10 0.71
C THR A 229 -10.75 11.04 1.71
N ALA A 230 -10.65 11.83 2.78
CA ALA A 230 -11.68 11.99 3.81
C ALA A 230 -12.16 13.46 3.87
N ASP A 231 -13.34 13.69 4.40
CA ASP A 231 -13.81 15.04 4.74
C ASP A 231 -12.85 15.71 5.73
N GLY A 232 -12.36 14.97 6.72
CA GLY A 232 -11.33 15.39 7.64
C GLY A 232 -10.89 14.30 8.62
N GLY A 233 -10.12 14.72 9.61
CA GLY A 233 -9.70 13.87 10.72
C GLY A 233 -9.45 14.70 11.98
N TYR A 234 -9.45 14.04 13.14
CA TYR A 234 -9.08 14.70 14.40
C TYR A 234 -7.59 14.62 14.64
N ARG A 235 -6.98 15.74 15.04
CA ARG A 235 -5.59 15.81 15.52
C ARG A 235 -5.50 16.81 16.66
N ASN A 236 -4.97 16.41 17.80
CA ASN A 236 -4.93 17.21 19.03
C ASN A 236 -6.31 17.77 19.43
N ALA A 237 -7.36 16.95 19.27
CA ALA A 237 -8.77 17.27 19.47
C ALA A 237 -9.36 18.35 18.53
N GLU A 238 -8.62 18.77 17.51
CA GLU A 238 -9.09 19.71 16.48
C GLU A 238 -9.40 19.00 15.17
N VAL A 239 -10.35 19.56 14.40
CA VAL A 239 -10.70 19.04 13.07
C VAL A 239 -9.70 19.57 12.06
N VAL A 240 -9.09 18.66 11.31
CA VAL A 240 -8.29 18.95 10.12
C VAL A 240 -9.12 18.57 8.89
N PRO A 241 -9.58 19.54 8.08
CA PRO A 241 -10.33 19.23 6.86
C PRO A 241 -9.36 18.69 5.80
N TYR A 242 -9.55 17.46 5.32
CA TYR A 242 -8.61 16.82 4.38
C TYR A 242 -8.96 17.16 2.94
N LYS A 243 -10.17 16.82 2.52
CA LYS A 243 -10.68 17.11 1.17
C LYS A 243 -10.53 18.59 0.81
N GLU A 244 -11.09 19.49 1.61
CA GLU A 244 -11.11 20.93 1.30
C GLU A 244 -9.71 21.56 1.32
N ARG A 245 -8.81 21.07 2.18
CA ARG A 245 -7.49 21.69 2.36
C ARG A 245 -6.43 21.15 1.41
N TYR A 246 -6.56 19.89 1.00
CA TYR A 246 -5.53 19.19 0.24
C TYR A 246 -6.09 18.66 -1.08
N GLY A 247 -7.13 17.83 -1.02
CA GLY A 247 -7.64 17.12 -2.20
C GLY A 247 -8.18 18.04 -3.28
N ASP A 248 -9.03 18.98 -2.90
CA ASP A 248 -9.67 19.92 -3.83
C ASP A 248 -8.64 20.83 -4.52
N PRO A 249 -7.81 21.62 -3.81
CA PRO A 249 -6.82 22.47 -4.47
C PRO A 249 -5.76 21.67 -5.27
N ALA A 250 -5.37 20.47 -4.82
CA ALA A 250 -4.40 19.65 -5.56
C ALA A 250 -4.89 19.24 -6.97
N LEU A 251 -6.21 19.08 -7.14
CA LEU A 251 -6.84 18.68 -8.39
C LEU A 251 -7.35 19.88 -9.20
N ASP A 252 -7.80 20.94 -8.54
CA ASP A 252 -8.40 22.10 -9.20
C ASP A 252 -7.35 23.11 -9.67
N ASP A 253 -6.33 23.40 -8.83
CA ASP A 253 -5.44 24.55 -9.04
C ASP A 253 -4.22 24.23 -9.91
N TYR A 254 -3.78 22.97 -9.91
CA TYR A 254 -2.54 22.53 -10.59
C TYR A 254 -2.83 21.59 -11.75
N LEU A 255 -1.96 21.61 -12.77
CA LEU A 255 -1.97 20.69 -13.89
C LEU A 255 -0.58 20.11 -14.13
N PRO A 256 -0.45 18.87 -14.64
CA PRO A 256 0.84 18.34 -15.09
C PRO A 256 1.50 19.26 -16.11
N VAL A 257 2.82 19.46 -16.01
CA VAL A 257 3.56 20.35 -16.92
C VAL A 257 3.39 19.92 -18.38
N GLU A 258 3.40 18.61 -18.67
CA GLU A 258 3.16 18.06 -20.01
C GLU A 258 1.79 18.48 -20.56
N THR A 259 0.74 18.40 -19.73
CA THR A 259 -0.61 18.84 -20.12
C THR A 259 -0.65 20.35 -20.38
N ILE A 260 0.04 21.15 -19.58
CA ILE A 260 0.12 22.60 -19.79
C ILE A 260 0.80 22.91 -21.12
N THR A 261 1.94 22.27 -21.42
CA THR A 261 2.68 22.49 -22.66
C THR A 261 1.86 22.10 -23.88
N ASP A 262 1.12 20.98 -23.82
CA ASP A 262 0.24 20.53 -24.90
C ASP A 262 -0.90 21.53 -25.16
N VAL A 263 -1.55 22.02 -24.09
CA VAL A 263 -2.63 23.01 -24.20
C VAL A 263 -2.12 24.33 -24.77
N VAL A 264 -0.93 24.78 -24.38
CA VAL A 264 -0.31 26.00 -24.95
C VAL A 264 -0.05 25.82 -26.44
N ALA A 265 0.55 24.69 -26.85
CA ALA A 265 0.82 24.41 -28.26
C ALA A 265 -0.48 24.36 -29.09
N ASP A 266 -1.52 23.67 -28.60
CA ASP A 266 -2.83 23.61 -29.26
C ASP A 266 -3.49 25.00 -29.39
N ALA A 267 -3.39 25.82 -28.34
CA ALA A 267 -3.91 27.19 -28.36
C ALA A 267 -3.17 28.07 -29.39
N LEU A 268 -1.84 27.99 -29.46
CA LEU A 268 -1.03 28.73 -30.44
C LEU A 268 -1.38 28.32 -31.87
N GLY A 269 -1.53 27.03 -32.13
CA GLY A 269 -1.97 26.50 -33.41
C GLY A 269 -3.37 26.96 -33.80
N SER A 270 -4.32 26.87 -32.87
CA SER A 270 -5.72 27.30 -33.06
C SER A 270 -5.85 28.81 -33.31
N LEU A 271 -4.97 29.62 -32.73
CA LEU A 271 -4.91 31.06 -32.95
C LEU A 271 -4.19 31.46 -34.24
N GLY A 272 -3.57 30.51 -34.95
CA GLY A 272 -2.80 30.76 -36.17
C GLY A 272 -1.56 31.62 -35.91
N VAL A 273 -0.92 31.44 -34.75
CA VAL A 273 0.30 32.17 -34.39
C VAL A 273 1.44 31.72 -35.31
N PRO A 274 2.20 32.64 -35.95
CA PRO A 274 3.34 32.27 -36.77
C PRO A 274 4.38 31.44 -36.00
N ASP A 275 4.96 30.43 -36.65
CA ASP A 275 5.86 29.45 -36.03
C ASP A 275 7.02 30.08 -35.23
N ASP A 276 7.59 31.20 -35.71
CA ASP A 276 8.69 31.88 -35.04
C ASP A 276 8.28 32.51 -33.70
N ARG A 277 7.00 32.87 -33.56
CA ARG A 277 6.42 33.41 -32.32
C ARG A 277 5.92 32.30 -31.42
N ALA A 278 5.29 31.28 -32.00
CA ALA A 278 4.85 30.10 -31.26
C ALA A 278 6.04 29.44 -30.53
N ALA A 279 7.13 29.19 -31.24
CA ALA A 279 8.34 28.61 -30.65
C ALA A 279 8.97 29.45 -29.52
N ARG A 280 8.83 30.78 -29.56
CA ARG A 280 9.31 31.66 -28.47
C ARG A 280 8.43 31.55 -27.23
N VAL A 281 7.12 31.48 -27.41
CA VAL A 281 6.17 31.32 -26.31
C VAL A 281 6.37 29.94 -25.67
N GLU A 282 6.42 28.88 -26.47
CA GLU A 282 6.67 27.52 -25.99
C GLU A 282 7.97 27.44 -25.19
N SER A 283 9.08 27.96 -25.73
CA SER A 283 10.37 27.97 -25.03
C SER A 283 10.34 28.77 -23.72
N ALA A 284 9.60 29.87 -23.66
CA ALA A 284 9.48 30.67 -22.44
C ALA A 284 8.63 29.97 -21.37
N VAL A 285 7.58 29.25 -21.78
CA VAL A 285 6.78 28.40 -20.89
C VAL A 285 7.63 27.24 -20.36
N GLU A 286 8.36 26.53 -21.22
CA GLU A 286 9.27 25.45 -20.83
C GLU A 286 10.33 25.92 -19.82
N GLU A 287 10.95 27.08 -20.05
CA GLU A 287 11.93 27.64 -19.11
C GLU A 287 11.30 28.00 -17.76
N THR A 288 10.08 28.53 -17.78
CA THR A 288 9.34 28.91 -16.56
C THR A 288 8.94 27.70 -15.72
N LEU A 289 8.60 26.58 -16.36
CA LEU A 289 8.14 25.35 -15.72
C LEU A 289 9.27 24.32 -15.49
N ALA A 290 10.52 24.71 -15.76
CA ALA A 290 11.65 23.80 -15.70
C ALA A 290 11.84 23.21 -14.29
N GLY A 291 11.73 21.88 -14.19
CA GLY A 291 11.91 21.13 -12.94
C GLY A 291 10.63 20.95 -12.11
N GLU A 292 9.50 21.51 -12.55
CA GLU A 292 8.19 21.26 -11.94
C GLU A 292 7.55 19.97 -12.50
N ILE A 293 6.74 19.31 -11.67
CA ILE A 293 5.92 18.15 -12.09
C ILE A 293 4.51 18.64 -12.44
N THR A 294 3.88 19.36 -11.51
CA THR A 294 2.66 20.13 -11.77
C THR A 294 2.91 21.62 -11.57
N ALA A 295 2.04 22.48 -12.13
CA ALA A 295 2.13 23.93 -11.94
C ALA A 295 0.75 24.58 -11.96
N ASP A 296 0.64 25.79 -11.40
CA ASP A 296 -0.55 26.62 -11.57
C ASP A 296 -0.60 27.12 -13.01
N ARG A 297 -1.80 27.23 -13.58
CA ARG A 297 -2.03 27.82 -14.91
C ARG A 297 -1.41 29.21 -15.03
N ALA A 298 -1.44 30.00 -13.95
CA ALA A 298 -0.85 31.32 -13.87
C ALA A 298 0.68 31.29 -14.00
N ASP A 299 1.35 30.18 -13.69
CA ASP A 299 2.81 30.05 -13.84
C ASP A 299 3.19 30.01 -15.32
N ALA A 300 2.47 29.22 -16.11
CA ALA A 300 2.62 29.19 -17.57
C ALA A 300 2.32 30.56 -18.20
N MET A 301 1.25 31.23 -17.77
CA MET A 301 0.87 32.55 -18.30
C MET A 301 1.88 33.66 -18.00
N ARG A 302 2.80 33.48 -17.04
CA ARG A 302 3.89 34.44 -16.79
C ARG A 302 5.04 34.32 -17.80
N GLY A 303 5.14 33.18 -18.48
CA GLY A 303 6.12 32.95 -19.56
C GLY A 303 5.64 33.43 -20.94
N VAL A 304 4.32 33.52 -21.15
CA VAL A 304 3.67 34.00 -22.38
C VAL A 304 3.76 35.53 -22.52
#